data_AF-X1NCF7-F1
#
_entry.id   AF-X1NCF7-F1
#
_cell.length_a   1.000
_cell.length_b   1.000
_cell.length_c   1.000
_cell.angle_alpha   90.00
_cell.angle_beta   90.00
_cell.angle_gamma   90.00
#
_symmetry.space_group_name_H-M   'P 1'
#
loop_
_entity.id
_entity.type
_entity.pdbx_description
1 polymer ?
#
loop_
_entity_poly.entity_id
_entity_poly.type
_entity_poly.pdbx_seq_one_letter_code
_entity_poly.pdbx_strand_id
1 'polypeptide(L)'
;IFYKIPDENEDERGITRHFTISSAPFEDNIMLTSKFDFEKGSSFKKALFNLNVGNTIEAYSIKGKFIVSDYGKKYVFIAGGIGITPYRSILLDLEHKNKKLDIVLLYGNKDNEIVFRNELEQIKKNNELLKIQYVIAPKIIDRYVIESFVPDIENRLYYISGPFGMMKNIKNILLEMKVKTDNIKTDYFPGYDI
;
A
#
# COMPACT_ATOMS: atom_id res chain seq x y z
N ILE A 1 -1.38 8.04 9.58
CA ILE A 1 -1.58 8.43 11.01
C ILE A 1 -0.24 8.32 11.73
N PHE A 2 0.03 9.16 12.73
CA PHE A 2 1.25 9.04 13.54
C PHE A 2 0.98 8.17 14.76
N TYR A 3 1.88 7.23 15.01
CA TYR A 3 1.91 6.40 16.20
C TYR A 3 3.16 6.75 17.01
N LYS A 4 3.00 6.90 18.31
CA LYS A 4 4.08 7.15 19.26
C LYS A 4 4.08 6.03 20.30
N ILE A 5 5.23 5.37 20.40
CA ILE A 5 5.45 4.24 21.31
C ILE A 5 6.63 4.64 22.20
N PRO A 6 6.44 4.81 23.52
CA PRO A 6 7.55 5.09 24.42
C PRO A 6 8.64 4.01 24.31
N ASP A 7 9.87 4.44 24.07
CA ASP A 7 11.07 3.59 24.02
C ASP A 7 12.27 4.42 24.49
N GLU A 8 13.06 3.88 25.42
CA GLU A 8 14.26 4.54 25.93
C GLU A 8 15.45 4.43 24.97
N ASN A 9 15.36 3.55 23.96
CA ASN A 9 16.42 3.29 22.97
C ASN A 9 16.03 3.81 21.58
N GLU A 10 15.50 5.04 21.50
CA GLU A 10 15.08 5.61 20.22
C GLU A 10 16.24 5.81 19.23
N ASP A 11 16.00 5.48 17.97
CA ASP A 11 16.91 5.83 16.88
C ASP A 11 16.74 7.31 16.48
N GLU A 12 17.58 7.78 15.54
CA GLU A 12 17.58 9.19 15.09
C GLU A 12 16.23 9.71 14.55
N ARG A 13 15.30 8.82 14.18
CA ARG A 13 13.96 9.20 13.72
C ARG A 13 12.97 9.34 14.89
N GLY A 14 13.39 9.03 16.11
CA GLY A 14 12.69 9.19 17.39
C GLY A 14 11.65 8.10 17.70
N ILE A 15 10.79 8.32 18.69
CA ILE A 15 9.71 7.39 19.09
C ILE A 15 8.39 7.52 18.31
N THR A 16 8.30 8.41 17.32
CA THR A 16 7.07 8.61 16.53
C THR A 16 7.26 8.19 15.07
N ARG A 17 6.34 7.38 14.53
CA ARG A 17 6.37 6.99 13.11
C ARG A 17 5.00 7.18 12.45
N HIS A 18 5.05 7.58 11.18
CA HIS A 18 3.87 7.55 10.32
C HIS A 18 3.66 6.14 9.77
N PHE A 19 2.45 5.61 9.91
CA PHE A 19 2.02 4.38 9.25
C PHE A 19 0.67 4.57 8.57
N THR A 20 0.47 3.79 7.52
CA THR A 20 -0.82 3.65 6.85
C THR A 20 -1.76 2.80 7.71
N ILE A 21 -3.03 3.20 7.77
CA ILE A 21 -4.08 2.39 8.39
C ILE A 21 -4.44 1.30 7.37
N SER A 22 -4.17 0.04 7.72
CA SER A 22 -4.47 -1.09 6.84
C SER A 22 -5.88 -1.63 7.06
N SER A 23 -6.56 -1.23 8.14
CA SER A 23 -7.99 -1.50 8.33
C SER A 23 -8.88 -0.56 7.52
N ALA A 24 -10.04 -1.07 7.10
CA ALA A 24 -11.08 -0.31 6.44
C ALA A 24 -11.89 0.51 7.48
N PRO A 25 -12.54 1.62 7.06
CA PRO A 25 -13.29 2.48 7.97
C PRO A 25 -14.42 1.82 8.76
N PHE A 26 -14.95 0.69 8.27
CA PHE A 26 -16.03 -0.05 8.93
C PHE A 26 -15.52 -1.10 9.92
N GLU A 27 -14.22 -1.41 9.93
CA GLU A 27 -13.65 -2.36 10.88
C GLU A 27 -13.57 -1.70 12.27
N ASP A 28 -13.99 -2.42 13.32
CA ASP A 28 -14.02 -1.89 14.69
C ASP A 28 -12.62 -1.55 15.25
N ASN A 29 -11.58 -2.13 14.66
CA ASN A 29 -10.20 -1.98 15.10
C ASN A 29 -9.36 -1.20 14.09
N ILE A 30 -8.47 -0.34 14.60
CA ILE A 30 -7.41 0.27 13.79
C ILE A 30 -6.29 -0.74 13.62
N MET A 31 -5.98 -1.10 12.38
CA MET A 31 -4.89 -2.01 12.07
C MET A 31 -3.68 -1.25 11.50
N LEU A 32 -2.51 -1.57 12.06
CA LEU A 32 -1.20 -1.21 11.54
C LEU A 32 -0.52 -2.49 11.06
N THR A 33 0.00 -2.49 9.84
CA THR A 33 0.76 -3.63 9.32
C THR A 33 2.13 -3.18 8.87
N SER A 34 3.17 -3.89 9.32
CA SER A 34 4.55 -3.58 9.01
C SER A 34 5.31 -4.86 8.69
N LYS A 35 6.19 -4.80 7.69
CA LYS A 35 7.26 -5.80 7.57
C LYS A 35 8.27 -5.59 8.69
N PHE A 36 8.61 -6.67 9.39
CA PHE A 36 9.55 -6.68 10.49
C PHE A 36 10.83 -7.42 10.12
N ASP A 37 11.95 -6.94 10.66
CA ASP A 37 13.28 -7.54 10.54
C ASP A 37 13.94 -7.39 11.92
N PHE A 38 14.32 -8.51 12.53
CA PHE A 38 14.82 -8.52 13.90
C PHE A 38 16.21 -7.88 14.03
N GLU A 39 17.05 -8.01 13.00
CA GLU A 39 18.41 -7.49 13.01
C GLU A 39 18.43 -6.01 12.63
N LYS A 40 17.73 -5.68 11.53
CA LYS A 40 17.78 -4.35 10.90
C LYS A 40 16.57 -3.46 11.22
N GLY A 41 15.64 -3.94 12.05
CA GLY A 41 14.47 -3.18 12.45
C GLY A 41 14.85 -1.91 13.24
N SER A 42 14.24 -0.79 12.88
CA SER A 42 14.30 0.46 13.66
C SER A 42 13.83 0.25 15.11
N SER A 43 14.35 1.05 16.04
CA SER A 43 13.92 1.09 17.46
C SER A 43 12.39 1.03 17.60
N PHE A 44 11.68 1.93 16.89
CA PHE A 44 10.21 1.99 16.88
C PHE A 44 9.55 0.66 16.50
N LYS A 45 10.07 -0.03 15.49
CA LYS A 45 9.49 -1.31 15.06
C LYS A 45 9.73 -2.39 16.11
N LYS A 46 10.90 -2.38 16.77
CA LYS A 46 11.22 -3.31 17.86
C LYS A 46 10.29 -3.05 19.05
N ALA A 47 10.10 -1.79 19.42
CA ALA A 47 9.12 -1.38 20.42
C ALA A 47 7.70 -1.83 20.05
N LEU A 48 7.28 -1.61 18.78
CA LEU A 48 5.99 -2.08 18.25
C LEU A 48 5.84 -3.61 18.35
N PHE A 49 6.88 -4.37 18.02
CA PHE A 49 6.87 -5.83 18.10
C PHE A 49 6.74 -6.33 19.54
N ASN A 50 7.31 -5.60 20.51
CA ASN A 50 7.30 -5.97 21.93
C ASN A 50 6.02 -5.55 22.67
N LEU A 51 5.06 -4.90 22.00
CA LEU A 51 3.78 -4.56 22.62
C LEU A 51 2.95 -5.81 22.92
N ASN A 52 2.29 -5.78 24.08
CA ASN A 52 1.35 -6.81 24.52
C ASN A 52 -0.06 -6.25 24.60
N VAL A 53 -1.06 -7.15 24.60
CA VAL A 53 -2.46 -6.80 24.86
C VAL A 53 -2.55 -6.07 26.21
N GLY A 54 -3.26 -4.93 26.21
CA GLY A 54 -3.38 -4.04 27.37
C GLY A 54 -2.34 -2.91 27.43
N ASN A 55 -1.33 -2.91 26.56
CA ASN A 55 -0.45 -1.74 26.41
C ASN A 55 -1.17 -0.59 25.68
N THR A 56 -0.80 0.63 26.06
CA THR A 56 -1.35 1.86 25.47
C THR A 56 -0.28 2.51 24.59
N ILE A 57 -0.70 2.95 23.40
CA ILE A 57 0.12 3.76 22.50
C ILE A 57 -0.65 5.03 22.14
N GLU A 58 0.08 6.10 21.82
CA GLU A 58 -0.54 7.34 21.33
C GLU A 58 -0.69 7.25 19.81
N ALA A 59 -1.88 7.54 19.30
CA ALA A 59 -2.16 7.64 17.86
C ALA A 59 -2.86 8.96 17.56
N TYR A 60 -2.32 9.75 16.63
CA TYR A 60 -2.81 11.10 16.35
C TYR A 60 -2.59 11.54 14.92
N SER A 61 -3.31 12.61 14.54
CA SER A 61 -3.19 13.29 13.24
C SER A 61 -3.36 12.34 12.04
N ILE A 62 -4.61 11.90 11.82
CA ILE A 62 -4.98 11.20 10.59
C ILE A 62 -4.75 12.15 9.42
N LYS A 63 -3.84 11.76 8.53
CA LYS A 63 -3.40 12.52 7.36
C LYS A 63 -3.27 11.57 6.18
N GLY A 64 -3.37 12.13 4.97
CA GLY A 64 -3.20 11.40 3.72
C GLY A 64 -4.26 11.82 2.69
N LYS A 65 -3.90 11.76 1.41
CA LYS A 65 -4.82 11.99 0.27
C LYS A 65 -4.95 10.76 -0.63
N PHE A 66 -4.43 9.63 -0.15
CA PHE A 66 -4.37 8.36 -0.86
C PHE A 66 -5.69 7.59 -0.64
N ILE A 67 -6.77 8.17 -1.16
CA ILE A 67 -8.15 7.68 -1.02
C ILE A 67 -8.81 7.58 -2.39
N VAL A 68 -9.84 6.73 -2.50
CA VAL A 68 -10.75 6.70 -3.65
C VAL A 68 -11.95 7.57 -3.34
N SER A 69 -12.04 8.71 -4.02
CA SER A 69 -13.14 9.68 -3.86
C SER A 69 -14.04 9.83 -5.09
N ASP A 70 -13.60 9.34 -6.26
CA ASP A 70 -14.34 9.45 -7.52
C ASP A 70 -14.69 8.05 -8.05
N TYR A 71 -15.92 7.62 -7.81
CA TYR A 71 -16.41 6.31 -8.23
C TYR A 71 -16.70 6.21 -9.73
N GLY A 72 -16.59 7.30 -10.49
CA GLY A 72 -16.70 7.31 -11.95
C GLY A 72 -15.37 7.04 -12.67
N LYS A 73 -14.26 6.91 -11.93
CA LYS A 73 -12.92 6.71 -12.50
C LYS A 73 -12.47 5.26 -12.43
N LYS A 74 -11.56 4.93 -13.33
CA LYS A 74 -10.79 3.68 -13.34
C LYS A 74 -9.48 3.89 -12.62
N TYR A 75 -9.03 2.87 -11.90
CA TYR A 75 -7.82 2.96 -11.09
C TYR A 75 -6.80 1.89 -11.47
N VAL A 76 -5.53 2.24 -11.30
CA VAL A 76 -4.41 1.30 -11.23
C VAL A 76 -3.75 1.48 -9.88
N PHE A 77 -3.79 0.43 -9.07
CA PHE A 77 -3.09 0.36 -7.80
C PHE A 77 -1.79 -0.39 -8.03
N ILE A 78 -0.68 0.20 -7.62
CA ILE A 78 0.64 -0.40 -7.75
C ILE A 78 1.26 -0.50 -6.37
N ALA A 79 1.47 -1.73 -5.91
CA ALA A 79 1.95 -2.07 -4.59
C ALA A 79 3.32 -2.73 -4.65
N GLY A 80 4.24 -2.32 -3.77
CA GLY A 80 5.50 -3.02 -3.51
C GLY A 80 5.57 -3.48 -2.06
N GLY A 81 5.63 -4.79 -1.82
CA GLY A 81 5.72 -5.36 -0.47
C GLY A 81 4.62 -4.85 0.46
N ILE A 82 5.01 -4.14 1.53
CA ILE A 82 4.06 -3.60 2.53
C ILE A 82 3.23 -2.41 2.02
N GLY A 83 3.57 -1.84 0.85
CA GLY A 83 2.76 -0.84 0.15
C GLY A 83 1.37 -1.34 -0.28
N ILE A 84 1.04 -2.60 0.01
CA ILE A 84 -0.33 -3.14 -0.13
C ILE A 84 -1.31 -2.58 0.89
N THR A 85 -0.83 -2.12 2.04
CA THR A 85 -1.64 -1.69 3.18
C THR A 85 -2.74 -0.67 2.86
N PRO A 86 -2.50 0.42 2.10
CA PRO A 86 -3.59 1.33 1.73
C PRO A 86 -4.64 0.64 0.85
N TYR A 87 -4.23 -0.25 -0.05
CA TYR A 87 -5.15 -0.91 -0.98
C TYR A 87 -6.01 -1.96 -0.29
N ARG A 88 -5.52 -2.66 0.75
CA ARG A 88 -6.39 -3.52 1.57
C ARG A 88 -7.55 -2.70 2.14
N SER A 89 -7.24 -1.60 2.83
CA SER A 89 -8.24 -0.72 3.44
C SER A 89 -9.25 -0.22 2.41
N ILE A 90 -8.77 0.29 1.27
CA ILE A 90 -9.61 0.80 0.17
C ILE A 90 -10.50 -0.32 -0.41
N LEU A 91 -9.94 -1.47 -0.74
CA LEU A 91 -10.67 -2.55 -1.41
C LEU A 91 -11.73 -3.17 -0.51
N LEU A 92 -11.44 -3.35 0.79
CA LEU A 92 -12.43 -3.81 1.76
C LEU A 92 -13.57 -2.79 1.95
N ASP A 93 -13.24 -1.49 2.04
CA ASP A 93 -14.26 -0.44 2.15
C ASP A 93 -15.19 -0.40 0.92
N LEU A 94 -14.62 -0.58 -0.28
CA LEU A 94 -15.38 -0.67 -1.52
C LEU A 94 -16.27 -1.92 -1.55
N GLU A 95 -15.76 -3.08 -1.13
CA GLU A 95 -16.55 -4.31 -1.02
C GLU A 95 -17.70 -4.15 -0.02
N HIS A 96 -17.42 -3.63 1.17
CA HIS A 96 -18.43 -3.39 2.21
C HIS A 96 -19.55 -2.44 1.74
N LYS A 97 -19.19 -1.39 0.99
CA LYS A 97 -20.16 -0.44 0.40
C LYS A 97 -20.83 -0.98 -0.87
N ASN A 98 -20.53 -2.20 -1.29
CA ASN A 98 -20.95 -2.81 -2.55
C ASN A 98 -20.67 -1.89 -3.77
N LYS A 99 -19.50 -1.26 -3.78
CA LYS A 99 -19.03 -0.38 -4.87
C LYS A 99 -18.01 -1.11 -5.72
N LYS A 100 -18.45 -1.51 -6.92
CA LYS A 100 -17.58 -2.16 -7.91
C LYS A 100 -16.96 -1.11 -8.82
N LEU A 101 -15.65 -0.96 -8.75
CA LEU A 101 -14.85 -0.07 -9.61
C LEU A 101 -13.95 -0.92 -10.51
N ASP A 102 -13.64 -0.41 -11.71
CA ASP A 102 -12.62 -0.97 -12.59
C ASP A 102 -11.23 -0.64 -12.03
N ILE A 103 -10.63 -1.65 -11.39
CA ILE A 103 -9.35 -1.54 -10.67
C ILE A 103 -8.42 -2.62 -11.20
N VAL A 104 -7.21 -2.22 -11.58
CA VAL A 104 -6.08 -3.13 -11.79
C VAL A 104 -5.10 -2.97 -10.63
N LEU A 105 -4.88 -4.02 -9.84
CA LEU A 105 -3.85 -4.08 -8.80
C LEU A 105 -2.63 -4.84 -9.33
N LEU A 106 -1.52 -4.13 -9.51
CA LEU A 106 -0.19 -4.70 -9.79
C LEU A 106 0.57 -4.80 -8.46
N TYR A 107 0.82 -6.01 -7.97
CA TYR A 107 1.42 -6.22 -6.66
C TYR A 107 2.78 -6.95 -6.75
N GLY A 108 3.85 -6.16 -6.61
CA GLY A 108 5.23 -6.61 -6.60
C GLY A 108 5.68 -7.15 -5.23
N ASN A 109 6.27 -8.36 -5.21
CA ASN A 109 6.84 -8.97 -4.01
C ASN A 109 8.16 -9.71 -4.31
N LYS A 110 8.98 -9.91 -3.27
CA LYS A 110 10.26 -10.62 -3.39
C LYS A 110 10.10 -12.13 -3.53
N ASP A 111 9.01 -12.66 -2.99
CA ASP A 111 8.72 -14.09 -2.90
C ASP A 111 7.19 -14.28 -2.93
N ASN A 112 6.75 -15.53 -2.76
CA ASN A 112 5.33 -15.89 -2.76
C ASN A 112 4.63 -15.64 -1.42
N GLU A 113 5.30 -15.03 -0.43
CA GLU A 113 4.67 -14.61 0.83
C GLU A 113 3.93 -13.28 0.64
N ILE A 114 2.73 -13.40 0.06
CA ILE A 114 1.89 -12.26 -0.28
C ILE A 114 1.01 -11.89 0.92
N VAL A 115 1.27 -10.72 1.49
CA VAL A 115 0.46 -10.16 2.57
C VAL A 115 -0.98 -9.93 2.06
N PHE A 116 -1.96 -10.36 2.84
CA PHE A 116 -3.40 -10.26 2.54
C PHE A 116 -3.89 -11.03 1.30
N ARG A 117 -3.14 -12.03 0.81
CA ARG A 117 -3.51 -12.78 -0.40
C ARG A 117 -4.94 -13.33 -0.37
N ASN A 118 -5.33 -13.98 0.73
CA ASN A 118 -6.63 -14.63 0.84
C ASN A 118 -7.77 -13.61 0.78
N GLU A 119 -7.63 -12.47 1.47
CA GLU A 119 -8.60 -11.37 1.44
C GLU A 119 -8.71 -10.77 0.02
N LEU A 120 -7.57 -10.48 -0.61
CA LEU A 120 -7.51 -9.94 -1.97
C LEU A 120 -8.19 -10.86 -3.01
N GLU A 121 -7.92 -12.16 -2.94
CA GLU A 121 -8.56 -13.13 -3.84
C GLU A 121 -10.05 -13.30 -3.54
N GLN A 122 -10.49 -13.14 -2.28
CA GLN A 122 -11.91 -13.17 -1.93
C GLN A 122 -12.65 -11.96 -2.52
N ILE A 123 -12.11 -10.75 -2.37
CA ILE A 123 -12.68 -9.53 -2.96
C ILE A 123 -12.78 -9.67 -4.48
N LYS A 124 -11.72 -10.20 -5.11
CA LYS A 124 -11.68 -10.43 -6.56
C LYS A 124 -12.74 -11.41 -7.04
N LYS A 125 -13.02 -12.49 -6.29
CA LYS A 125 -14.12 -13.42 -6.62
C LYS A 125 -15.48 -12.73 -6.63
N ASN A 126 -15.68 -11.74 -5.77
CA ASN A 126 -16.93 -10.99 -5.63
C ASN A 126 -17.04 -9.79 -6.60
N ASN A 127 -15.93 -9.39 -7.22
CA ASN A 127 -15.84 -8.22 -8.10
C ASN A 127 -15.05 -8.52 -9.38
N GLU A 128 -15.77 -8.83 -10.46
CA GLU A 128 -15.18 -9.07 -11.79
C GLU A 128 -14.42 -7.87 -12.39
N LEU A 129 -14.69 -6.65 -11.91
CA LEU A 129 -13.99 -5.43 -12.33
C LEU A 129 -12.65 -5.24 -11.61
N LEU A 130 -12.37 -6.02 -10.56
CA LEU A 130 -11.07 -6.05 -9.89
C LEU A 130 -10.18 -7.10 -10.55
N LYS A 131 -9.10 -6.65 -11.18
CA LYS A 131 -8.03 -7.50 -11.69
C LYS A 131 -6.83 -7.39 -10.77
N ILE A 132 -6.25 -8.53 -10.38
CA ILE A 132 -5.05 -8.57 -9.54
C ILE A 132 -3.97 -9.36 -10.27
N GLN A 133 -2.81 -8.72 -10.43
CA GLN A 133 -1.60 -9.34 -10.96
C GLN A 133 -0.50 -9.30 -9.91
N TYR A 134 -0.10 -10.48 -9.43
CA TYR A 134 1.09 -10.62 -8.58
C TYR A 134 2.34 -10.69 -9.46
N VAL A 135 3.36 -9.91 -9.12
CA VAL A 135 4.64 -9.84 -9.83
C VAL A 135 5.74 -10.21 -8.85
N ILE A 136 6.27 -11.42 -8.97
CA ILE A 136 7.21 -11.99 -8.01
C ILE A 136 8.63 -11.90 -8.57
N ALA A 137 9.58 -11.46 -7.74
CA ALA A 137 10.99 -11.41 -8.11
C ALA A 137 11.49 -12.76 -8.65
N PRO A 138 12.37 -12.77 -9.68
CA PRO A 138 13.09 -11.62 -10.21
C PRO A 138 12.27 -10.74 -11.19
N LYS A 139 11.00 -11.04 -11.45
CA LYS A 139 10.15 -10.16 -12.26
C LYS A 139 9.87 -8.86 -11.49
N ILE A 140 9.81 -7.75 -12.22
CA ILE A 140 9.49 -6.43 -11.69
C ILE A 140 8.30 -5.84 -12.43
N ILE A 141 7.67 -4.82 -11.84
CA ILE A 141 6.64 -4.03 -12.52
C ILE A 141 7.37 -3.05 -13.43
N ASP A 142 7.53 -3.44 -14.68
CA ASP A 142 8.12 -2.64 -15.76
C ASP A 142 7.05 -2.16 -16.75
N ARG A 143 7.50 -1.47 -17.81
CA ARG A 143 6.62 -1.01 -18.90
C ARG A 143 5.81 -2.15 -19.50
N TYR A 144 6.43 -3.30 -19.77
CA TYR A 144 5.77 -4.43 -20.42
C TYR A 144 4.62 -4.98 -19.55
N VAL A 145 4.85 -5.14 -18.24
CA VAL A 145 3.80 -5.52 -17.30
C VAL A 145 2.67 -4.49 -17.31
N ILE A 146 2.98 -3.20 -17.22
CA ILE A 146 1.93 -2.16 -17.21
C ILE A 146 1.11 -2.20 -18.50
N GLU A 147 1.73 -2.26 -19.67
CA GLU A 147 1.03 -2.32 -20.97
C GLU A 147 0.16 -3.58 -21.10
N SER A 148 0.67 -4.72 -20.62
CA SER A 148 -0.03 -6.01 -20.71
C SER A 148 -1.32 -6.05 -19.89
N PHE A 149 -1.33 -5.41 -18.71
CA PHE A 149 -2.47 -5.44 -17.79
C PHE A 149 -3.32 -4.17 -17.82
N VAL A 150 -2.79 -3.09 -18.40
CA VAL A 150 -3.45 -1.77 -18.47
C VAL A 150 -3.40 -1.22 -19.89
N PRO A 151 -4.19 -1.80 -20.83
CA PRO A 151 -4.21 -1.35 -22.22
C PRO A 151 -4.83 0.05 -22.42
N ASP A 152 -5.64 0.53 -21.47
CA ASP A 152 -6.31 1.84 -21.51
C ASP A 152 -5.60 2.90 -20.63
N ILE A 153 -4.27 2.98 -20.76
CA ILE A 153 -3.36 3.75 -19.90
C ILE A 153 -3.77 5.21 -19.63
N GLU A 154 -4.19 5.96 -20.65
CA GLU A 154 -4.50 7.38 -20.50
C GLU A 154 -5.79 7.65 -19.69
N ASN A 155 -6.65 6.63 -19.53
CA ASN A 155 -7.98 6.74 -18.93
C ASN A 155 -8.05 6.32 -17.46
N ARG A 156 -6.89 6.13 -16.81
CA ARG A 156 -6.82 5.65 -15.43
C ARG A 156 -6.08 6.60 -14.49
N LEU A 157 -6.43 6.51 -13.21
CA LEU A 157 -5.69 7.13 -12.13
C LEU A 157 -4.73 6.11 -11.50
N TYR A 158 -3.46 6.46 -11.41
CA TYR A 158 -2.37 5.62 -10.92
C TYR A 158 -2.03 5.97 -9.48
N TYR A 159 -2.10 4.97 -8.61
CA TYR A 159 -1.79 5.08 -7.21
C TYR A 159 -0.62 4.14 -6.98
N ILE A 160 0.50 4.66 -6.46
CA ILE A 160 1.75 3.92 -6.31
C ILE A 160 2.17 3.97 -4.84
N SER A 161 2.41 2.80 -4.25
CA SER A 161 2.74 2.65 -2.83
C SER A 161 3.79 1.55 -2.64
N GLY A 162 4.92 1.87 -2.01
CA GLY A 162 6.00 0.91 -1.79
C GLY A 162 7.39 1.55 -1.56
N PRO A 163 8.49 0.82 -1.82
CA PRO A 163 9.85 1.33 -1.69
C PRO A 163 10.15 2.50 -2.66
N PHE A 164 11.02 3.44 -2.26
CA PHE A 164 11.30 4.66 -3.03
C PHE A 164 11.76 4.37 -4.47
N GLY A 165 12.74 3.47 -4.62
CA GLY A 165 13.31 3.13 -5.92
C GLY A 165 12.25 2.59 -6.89
N MET A 166 11.37 1.72 -6.41
CA MET A 166 10.25 1.18 -7.19
C MET A 166 9.29 2.30 -7.60
N MET A 167 8.88 3.14 -6.65
CA MET A 167 7.94 4.24 -6.92
C MET A 167 8.50 5.24 -7.94
N LYS A 168 9.77 5.63 -7.78
CA LYS A 168 10.45 6.54 -8.70
C LYS A 168 10.53 5.94 -10.11
N ASN A 169 10.90 4.67 -10.22
CA ASN A 169 11.00 3.96 -11.49
C ASN A 169 9.64 3.88 -12.21
N ILE A 170 8.59 3.44 -11.50
CA ILE A 170 7.24 3.32 -12.07
C ILE A 170 6.70 4.69 -12.48
N LYS A 171 6.89 5.72 -11.65
CA LYS A 171 6.46 7.09 -12.00
C LYS A 171 7.12 7.54 -13.31
N ASN A 172 8.42 7.30 -13.48
CA ASN A 172 9.13 7.65 -14.73
C ASN A 172 8.56 6.87 -15.93
N ILE A 173 8.35 5.57 -15.78
CA ILE A 173 7.74 4.74 -16.83
C ILE A 173 6.37 5.32 -17.23
N LEU A 174 5.50 5.64 -16.28
CA LEU A 174 4.18 6.20 -16.57
C LEU A 174 4.26 7.56 -17.30
N LEU A 175 5.21 8.42 -16.92
CA LEU A 175 5.44 9.69 -17.60
C LEU A 175 5.94 9.48 -19.04
N GLU A 176 6.86 8.53 -19.27
CA GLU A 176 7.30 8.14 -20.62
C GLU A 176 6.17 7.52 -21.46
N MET A 177 5.18 6.92 -20.80
CA MET A 177 3.94 6.44 -21.41
C MET A 177 2.88 7.54 -21.56
N LYS A 178 3.25 8.81 -21.34
CA LYS A 178 2.40 10.00 -21.51
C LYS A 178 1.23 10.09 -20.52
N VAL A 179 1.28 9.37 -19.39
CA VAL A 179 0.32 9.56 -18.30
C VAL A 179 0.53 10.96 -17.70
N LYS A 180 -0.56 11.73 -17.60
CA LYS A 180 -0.52 13.06 -16.99
C LYS A 180 -0.11 12.97 -15.52
N THR A 181 0.76 13.85 -15.06
CA THR A 181 1.22 13.89 -13.67
C THR A 181 0.06 13.97 -12.67
N ASP A 182 -1.02 14.69 -13.01
CA ASP A 182 -2.21 14.82 -12.15
C ASP A 182 -2.98 13.50 -11.97
N ASN A 183 -2.78 12.54 -12.87
CA ASN A 183 -3.33 11.20 -12.76
C ASN A 183 -2.44 10.27 -11.92
N ILE A 184 -1.26 10.70 -11.44
CA ILE A 184 -0.32 9.88 -10.68
C ILE A 184 -0.25 10.37 -9.22
N LYS A 185 -0.62 9.50 -8.29
CA LYS A 185 -0.48 9.69 -6.84
C LYS A 185 0.51 8.70 -6.26
N THR A 186 1.32 9.16 -5.32
CA THR A 186 2.38 8.38 -4.69
C THR A 186 2.29 8.43 -3.17
N ASP A 187 2.45 7.30 -2.51
CA ASP A 187 2.53 7.16 -1.05
C ASP A 187 3.82 6.42 -0.65
N TYR A 188 4.76 7.15 -0.03
CA TYR A 188 6.12 6.68 0.22
C TYR A 188 6.30 6.11 1.63
N PHE A 189 7.02 4.99 1.72
CA PHE A 189 7.34 4.31 2.97
C PHE A 189 8.85 4.44 3.30
N PRO A 190 9.24 5.36 4.20
CA PRO A 190 10.64 5.57 4.56
C PRO A 190 11.23 4.42 5.39
N GLY A 191 12.46 3.99 5.03
CA GLY A 191 13.20 2.92 5.70
C GLY A 191 13.08 1.54 5.03
N TYR A 192 12.67 1.50 3.77
CA TYR A 192 12.70 0.32 2.90
C TYR A 192 13.62 0.50 1.69
N ASP A 193 14.49 1.49 1.73
CA ASP A 193 15.49 1.75 0.71
C ASP A 193 16.57 0.67 0.82
N ILE A 194 16.66 -0.19 -0.20
CA ILE A 194 17.70 -1.20 -0.38
C ILE A 194 18.45 -0.80 -1.64
#